data_AF-A0AAP4EC17-F1
#
_entry.id   AF-A0AAP4EC17-F1
#
_cell.length_a   1.000
_cell.length_b   1.000
_cell.length_c   1.000
_cell.angle_alpha   90.00
_cell.angle_beta   90.00
_cell.angle_gamma   90.00
#
_symmetry.space_group_name_H-M   'P 1'
#
loop_
_entity.id
_entity.type
_entity.pdbx_description
1 polymer ?
#
loop_
_entity_poly.entity_id
_entity_poly.type
_entity_poly.pdbx_seq_one_letter_code
_entity_poly.pdbx_strand_id
1 'polypeptide(L)'
;MLSNITVLPDESLGGIEREYREVKRKANVGERVKIDDITYAGDPESPAYVVGETFIVKGFDGCDPTIDRKFNDGSAVFLDEEEYVVLEPTDIVHLPVNGCISGTERLRMVDRKATVGERVIMTEATGTRWEGACHVPDYYNGDIFEIARVNDGVELATSTSGKLFYHREYRVLEPLTAAPLLSEQSAQDQAAATISALALRLDALAAKVDAAYTTQPTTAVDTEAVLKAVRKFSEGLKRSVSDAFKTPQQSRDEIVERAKADVKRLVTEVGGLGWEASDIPAFEDHGPLTIRFVVSRNKRTVAAFAEWACFPGDVCERGTARCAPNDVFNAHIGKAIALYRALGLEVPAEYLNVPQPTEVRVGDYVRDSSGLFGGAAGYVDEIEHRDGEIYGILYRNKRSTRGDGRIWTRLHYVTALDDTREEVAA
;
A
#
# COMPACT_ATOMS: atom_id res chain seq x y z
N MET A 1 -17.78 -9.66 -27.02
CA MET A 1 -18.03 -10.80 -26.11
C MET A 1 -17.01 -10.69 -25.00
N LEU A 2 -17.38 -10.14 -23.85
CA LEU A 2 -16.51 -10.14 -22.68
C LEU A 2 -16.37 -11.61 -22.25
N SER A 3 -15.17 -12.17 -22.35
CA SER A 3 -14.89 -13.48 -21.78
C SER A 3 -15.03 -13.36 -20.26
N ASN A 4 -15.89 -14.14 -19.62
CA ASN A 4 -15.90 -14.22 -18.17
C ASN A 4 -14.59 -14.86 -17.70
N ILE A 5 -13.95 -14.23 -16.70
CA ILE A 5 -12.67 -14.65 -16.16
C ILE A 5 -12.87 -14.95 -14.68
N THR A 6 -12.35 -16.09 -14.24
CA THR A 6 -12.31 -16.50 -12.83
C THR A 6 -10.85 -16.58 -12.38
N VAL A 7 -10.51 -15.97 -11.24
CA VAL A 7 -9.15 -16.01 -10.66
C VAL A 7 -9.14 -16.97 -9.48
N LEU A 8 -8.27 -17.99 -9.52
CA LEU A 8 -8.16 -19.03 -8.50
C LEU A 8 -6.71 -19.50 -8.34
N PRO A 9 -6.32 -20.06 -7.18
CA PRO A 9 -5.01 -20.68 -7.01
C PRO A 9 -4.86 -21.92 -7.92
N ASP A 10 -3.74 -21.97 -8.64
CA ASP A 10 -3.36 -23.09 -9.51
C ASP A 10 -2.34 -23.99 -8.80
N GLU A 11 -2.75 -25.20 -8.43
CA GLU A 11 -1.90 -26.18 -7.76
C GLU A 11 -0.72 -26.62 -8.63
N SER A 12 -0.85 -26.56 -9.97
CA SER A 12 0.25 -26.88 -10.88
C SER A 12 1.37 -25.84 -10.85
N LEU A 13 1.07 -24.64 -10.33
CA LEU A 13 1.99 -23.52 -10.11
C LEU A 13 2.21 -23.24 -8.62
N GLY A 14 2.11 -24.26 -7.77
CA GLY A 14 2.38 -24.11 -6.33
C GLY A 14 1.36 -23.27 -5.56
N GLY A 15 0.14 -23.09 -6.12
CA GLY A 15 -0.93 -22.33 -5.50
C GLY A 15 -0.99 -20.85 -5.89
N ILE A 16 -0.21 -20.42 -6.89
CA ILE A 16 -0.27 -19.05 -7.43
C ILE A 16 -1.63 -18.80 -8.08
N GLU A 17 -2.20 -17.62 -7.84
CA GLU A 17 -3.45 -17.20 -8.47
C GLU A 17 -3.29 -17.06 -9.99
N ARG A 18 -4.20 -17.68 -10.74
CA ARG A 18 -4.20 -17.72 -12.21
C ARG A 18 -5.58 -17.35 -12.74
N GLU A 19 -5.61 -16.65 -13.87
CA GLU A 19 -6.86 -16.41 -14.60
C GLU A 19 -7.27 -17.63 -15.41
N TYR A 20 -8.53 -18.01 -15.27
CA TYR A 20 -9.19 -19.04 -16.05
C TYR A 20 -10.29 -18.40 -16.89
N ARG A 21 -10.31 -18.76 -18.17
CA ARG A 21 -11.38 -18.41 -19.07
C ARG A 21 -12.55 -19.37 -18.85
N GLU A 22 -13.72 -18.81 -18.63
CA GLU A 22 -14.95 -19.60 -18.52
C GLU A 22 -15.47 -19.95 -19.92
N VAL A 23 -15.61 -21.25 -20.18
CA VAL A 23 -16.10 -21.76 -21.46
C VAL A 23 -17.27 -22.70 -21.21
N LYS A 24 -18.42 -22.37 -21.80
CA LYS A 24 -19.59 -23.25 -21.78
C LYS A 24 -19.39 -24.36 -22.80
N ARG A 25 -18.97 -25.53 -22.32
CA ARG A 25 -18.79 -26.77 -23.08
C ARG A 25 -18.79 -27.96 -22.12
N LYS A 26 -18.93 -29.16 -22.66
CA LYS A 26 -18.76 -30.40 -21.90
C LYS A 26 -17.34 -30.49 -21.31
N ALA A 27 -17.24 -30.76 -20.01
CA ALA A 27 -15.98 -30.98 -19.32
C ALA A 27 -15.41 -32.38 -19.60
N ASN A 28 -14.11 -32.57 -19.41
CA ASN A 28 -13.42 -33.86 -19.42
C ASN A 28 -12.94 -34.24 -18.02
N VAL A 29 -12.63 -35.52 -17.80
CA VAL A 29 -12.04 -35.98 -16.52
C VAL A 29 -10.72 -35.24 -16.27
N GLY A 30 -10.56 -34.72 -15.04
CA GLY A 30 -9.40 -33.94 -14.62
C GLY A 30 -9.51 -32.44 -14.91
N GLU A 31 -10.51 -31.99 -15.68
CA GLU A 31 -10.76 -30.56 -15.87
C GLU A 31 -11.39 -29.93 -14.62
N ARG A 32 -11.10 -28.64 -14.43
CA ARG A 32 -11.70 -27.82 -13.38
C ARG A 32 -12.95 -27.13 -13.92
N VAL A 33 -14.02 -27.18 -13.15
CA VAL A 33 -15.31 -26.57 -13.49
C VAL A 33 -15.76 -25.62 -12.40
N LYS A 34 -16.55 -24.60 -12.76
CA LYS A 34 -17.20 -23.68 -11.83
C LYS A 34 -18.72 -23.77 -12.02
N ILE A 35 -19.45 -23.84 -10.92
CA ILE A 35 -20.91 -23.83 -10.92
C ILE A 35 -21.41 -22.43 -11.30
N ASP A 36 -22.19 -22.32 -12.36
CA ASP A 36 -22.83 -21.07 -12.81
C ASP A 36 -24.36 -21.06 -12.62
N ASP A 37 -24.97 -22.22 -12.41
CA ASP A 37 -26.40 -22.40 -12.07
C ASP A 37 -26.57 -23.54 -11.04
N ILE A 38 -27.66 -23.53 -10.28
CA ILE A 38 -28.02 -24.55 -9.27
C ILE A 38 -29.42 -25.13 -9.49
N THR A 39 -29.97 -24.98 -10.69
CA THR A 39 -31.33 -25.41 -11.05
C THR A 39 -31.59 -26.90 -10.76
N TYR A 40 -30.57 -27.75 -10.86
CA TYR A 40 -30.61 -29.20 -10.62
C TYR A 40 -29.72 -29.64 -9.44
N ALA A 41 -29.31 -28.71 -8.58
CA ALA A 41 -28.46 -28.97 -7.41
C ALA A 41 -29.12 -29.81 -6.29
N GLY A 42 -30.34 -30.30 -6.50
CA GLY A 42 -31.10 -31.12 -5.56
C GLY A 42 -32.08 -30.30 -4.72
N ASP A 43 -32.11 -30.56 -3.40
CA ASP A 43 -33.01 -29.88 -2.47
C ASP A 43 -32.66 -28.37 -2.37
N PRO A 44 -33.58 -27.45 -2.68
CA PRO A 44 -33.32 -26.01 -2.56
C PRO A 44 -32.95 -25.55 -1.15
N GLU A 45 -33.36 -26.27 -0.09
CA GLU A 45 -32.99 -25.96 1.29
C GLU A 45 -31.61 -26.51 1.68
N SER A 46 -31.06 -27.46 0.91
CA SER A 46 -29.75 -28.05 1.13
C SER A 46 -29.13 -28.52 -0.20
N PRO A 47 -28.73 -27.58 -1.07
CA PRO A 47 -28.21 -27.93 -2.39
C PRO A 47 -26.85 -28.62 -2.26
N ALA A 48 -26.57 -29.54 -3.18
CA ALA A 48 -25.32 -30.30 -3.23
C ALA A 48 -24.08 -29.40 -3.45
N TYR A 49 -24.29 -28.24 -4.06
CA TYR A 49 -23.30 -27.22 -4.37
C TYR A 49 -23.97 -25.86 -4.52
N VAL A 50 -23.17 -24.80 -4.46
CA VAL A 50 -23.66 -23.41 -4.63
C VAL A 50 -22.99 -22.74 -5.83
N VAL A 51 -23.68 -21.74 -6.39
CA VAL A 51 -23.14 -20.94 -7.50
C VAL A 51 -21.78 -20.34 -7.11
N GLY A 52 -20.79 -20.49 -7.99
CA GLY A 52 -19.42 -20.03 -7.80
C GLY A 52 -18.48 -21.06 -7.17
N GLU A 53 -18.97 -22.18 -6.63
CA GLU A 53 -18.09 -23.27 -6.19
C GLU A 53 -17.35 -23.90 -7.37
N THR A 54 -16.17 -24.44 -7.10
CA THR A 54 -15.31 -25.04 -8.12
C THR A 54 -14.96 -26.48 -7.74
N PHE A 55 -14.89 -27.34 -8.74
CA PHE A 55 -14.65 -28.77 -8.56
C PHE A 55 -13.72 -29.33 -9.64
N ILE A 56 -13.14 -30.49 -9.36
CA ILE A 56 -12.42 -31.30 -10.35
C ILE A 56 -13.32 -32.44 -10.79
N VAL A 57 -13.47 -32.61 -12.11
CA VAL A 57 -14.22 -33.74 -12.68
C VAL A 57 -13.45 -35.02 -12.43
N LYS A 58 -14.06 -35.99 -11.75
CA LYS A 58 -13.46 -37.29 -11.41
C LYS A 58 -13.82 -38.42 -12.36
N GLY A 59 -14.91 -38.28 -13.10
CA GLY A 59 -15.47 -39.33 -13.93
C GLY A 59 -16.77 -38.90 -14.59
N PHE A 60 -17.48 -39.87 -15.14
CA PHE A 60 -18.80 -39.68 -15.74
C PHE A 60 -19.74 -40.78 -15.26
N ASP A 61 -20.99 -40.41 -15.06
CA ASP A 61 -22.10 -41.35 -14.96
C ASP A 61 -23.04 -41.11 -16.14
N GLY A 62 -23.08 -42.07 -17.07
CA GLY A 62 -23.72 -41.86 -18.37
C GLY A 62 -23.08 -40.73 -19.17
N CYS A 63 -23.84 -39.66 -19.42
CA CYS A 63 -23.37 -38.46 -20.12
C CYS A 63 -22.87 -37.35 -19.19
N ASP A 64 -23.10 -37.45 -17.89
CA ASP A 64 -22.96 -36.31 -16.97
C ASP A 64 -21.67 -36.42 -16.17
N PRO A 65 -20.88 -35.33 -16.05
CA PRO A 65 -19.65 -35.34 -15.28
C PRO A 65 -19.93 -35.46 -13.78
N THR A 66 -19.14 -36.30 -13.11
CA THR A 66 -19.15 -36.44 -11.65
C THR A 66 -18.00 -35.66 -11.03
N ILE A 67 -18.25 -34.98 -9.91
CA ILE A 67 -17.26 -34.17 -9.19
C ILE A 67 -16.65 -34.88 -7.99
N ASP A 68 -15.58 -34.30 -7.43
CA ASP A 68 -14.91 -34.77 -6.21
C ASP A 68 -15.64 -34.42 -4.91
N ARG A 69 -16.98 -34.38 -4.98
CA ARG A 69 -17.89 -34.26 -3.83
C ARG A 69 -18.80 -35.48 -3.79
N LYS A 70 -19.17 -35.88 -2.58
CA LYS A 70 -20.14 -36.94 -2.34
C LYS A 70 -21.28 -36.40 -1.49
N PHE A 71 -22.48 -36.94 -1.71
CA PHE A 71 -23.59 -36.74 -0.80
C PHE A 71 -23.31 -37.41 0.56
N ASN A 72 -24.10 -37.06 1.58
CA ASN A 72 -23.99 -37.63 2.93
C ASN A 72 -24.18 -39.16 2.97
N ASP A 73 -24.87 -39.72 1.98
CA ASP A 73 -25.06 -41.17 1.82
C ASP A 73 -23.90 -41.85 1.07
N GLY A 74 -22.87 -41.09 0.66
CA GLY A 74 -21.70 -41.57 -0.05
C GLY A 74 -21.85 -41.68 -1.57
N SER A 75 -23.02 -41.34 -2.13
CA SER A 75 -23.24 -41.30 -3.57
C SER A 75 -22.48 -40.15 -4.24
N ALA A 76 -22.16 -40.32 -5.53
CA ALA A 76 -21.45 -39.32 -6.31
C ALA A 76 -22.38 -38.15 -6.69
N VAL A 77 -21.84 -36.94 -6.74
CA VAL A 77 -22.55 -35.77 -7.24
C VAL A 77 -22.25 -35.61 -8.73
N PHE A 78 -23.29 -35.54 -9.55
CA PHE A 78 -23.21 -35.25 -10.98
C PHE A 78 -23.63 -33.80 -11.25
N LEU A 79 -23.14 -33.23 -12.34
CA LEU A 79 -23.48 -31.88 -12.78
C LEU A 79 -24.17 -31.93 -14.15
N ASP A 80 -25.25 -31.17 -14.31
CA ASP A 80 -25.84 -30.97 -15.63
C ASP A 80 -24.93 -30.07 -16.49
N GLU A 81 -24.88 -30.29 -17.81
CA GLU A 81 -24.09 -29.47 -18.75
C GLU A 81 -24.49 -27.98 -18.70
N GLU A 82 -25.70 -27.67 -18.25
CA GLU A 82 -26.22 -26.31 -18.08
C GLU A 82 -25.79 -25.64 -16.76
N GLU A 83 -25.24 -26.37 -15.78
CA GLU A 83 -24.95 -25.85 -14.42
C GLU A 83 -23.49 -25.48 -14.16
N TYR A 84 -22.59 -25.80 -15.10
CA TYR A 84 -21.19 -25.45 -14.97
C TYR A 84 -20.60 -24.78 -16.21
N VAL A 85 -19.49 -24.11 -15.99
CA VAL A 85 -18.54 -23.68 -17.02
C VAL A 85 -17.20 -24.36 -16.79
N VAL A 86 -16.53 -24.73 -17.88
CA VAL A 86 -15.16 -25.25 -17.82
C VAL A 86 -14.20 -24.08 -17.64
N LEU A 87 -13.28 -24.22 -16.70
CA LEU A 87 -12.23 -23.24 -16.42
C LEU A 87 -10.98 -23.59 -17.22
N GLU A 88 -10.80 -22.94 -18.36
CA GLU A 88 -9.62 -23.11 -19.19
C GLU A 88 -8.47 -22.22 -18.70
N PRO A 89 -7.31 -22.79 -18.33
CA PRO A 89 -6.19 -22.01 -17.83
C PRO A 89 -5.65 -21.04 -18.88
N THR A 90 -5.41 -19.79 -18.50
CA THR A 90 -4.78 -18.79 -19.38
C THR A 90 -3.30 -18.61 -19.04
N ASP A 91 -2.52 -17.94 -19.87
CA ASP A 91 -1.12 -17.65 -19.54
C ASP A 91 -0.96 -16.51 -18.52
N ILE A 92 -2.01 -16.13 -17.79
CA ILE A 92 -2.05 -14.93 -16.96
C ILE A 92 -2.08 -15.33 -15.49
N VAL A 93 -1.11 -14.85 -14.72
CA VAL A 93 -0.96 -15.10 -13.29
C VAL A 93 -0.97 -13.80 -12.50
N HIS A 94 -1.39 -13.90 -11.25
CA HIS A 94 -1.46 -12.84 -10.27
C HIS A 94 -0.41 -13.12 -9.20
N LEU A 95 0.65 -12.32 -9.18
CA LEU A 95 1.69 -12.43 -8.15
C LEU A 95 1.57 -11.26 -7.18
N PRO A 96 1.88 -11.44 -5.88
CA PRO A 96 1.96 -10.32 -4.97
C PRO A 96 3.07 -9.37 -5.45
N VAL A 97 2.78 -8.08 -5.50
CA VAL A 97 3.80 -7.07 -5.84
C VAL A 97 4.84 -7.04 -4.71
N ASN A 98 6.10 -7.34 -5.02
CA ASN A 98 7.20 -7.27 -4.05
C ASN A 98 7.25 -5.87 -3.40
N GLY A 99 7.13 -5.82 -2.07
CA GLY A 99 7.18 -4.57 -1.30
C GLY A 99 5.83 -3.84 -1.13
N CYS A 100 4.71 -4.42 -1.58
CA CYS A 100 3.36 -3.87 -1.36
C CYS A 100 2.53 -4.73 -0.40
N ILE A 101 1.81 -4.07 0.53
CA ILE A 101 0.96 -4.72 1.54
C ILE A 101 -0.32 -5.34 0.92
N SER A 102 -0.71 -4.86 -0.26
CA SER A 102 -1.80 -5.39 -1.06
C SER A 102 -1.59 -5.04 -2.53
N GLY A 103 -2.04 -5.93 -3.42
CA GLY A 103 -1.94 -5.75 -4.87
C GLY A 103 -1.33 -6.98 -5.50
N THR A 104 -2.01 -7.53 -6.51
CA THR A 104 -1.46 -8.57 -7.37
C THR A 104 -1.09 -7.98 -8.72
N GLU A 105 0.17 -8.14 -9.13
CA GLU A 105 0.60 -7.83 -10.49
C GLU A 105 0.09 -8.93 -11.43
N ARG A 106 -0.62 -8.48 -12.46
CA ARG A 106 -1.11 -9.33 -13.53
C ARG A 106 -0.02 -9.51 -14.58
N LEU A 107 0.58 -10.69 -14.61
CA LEU A 107 1.71 -11.02 -15.46
C LEU A 107 1.31 -12.09 -16.46
N ARG A 108 1.82 -11.98 -17.69
CA ARG A 108 1.72 -13.04 -18.71
C ARG A 108 2.97 -13.91 -18.66
N MET A 109 2.75 -15.20 -18.57
CA MET A 109 3.75 -16.22 -18.81
C MET A 109 4.02 -16.31 -20.31
N VAL A 110 5.28 -16.11 -20.70
CA VAL A 110 5.72 -16.16 -22.10
C VAL A 110 6.81 -17.22 -22.22
N ASP A 111 6.60 -18.14 -23.17
CA ASP A 111 7.59 -19.15 -23.51
C ASP A 111 8.67 -18.57 -24.43
N ARG A 112 9.71 -17.98 -23.81
CA ARG A 112 10.89 -17.46 -24.50
C ARG A 112 12.11 -17.47 -23.58
N LYS A 113 13.30 -17.37 -24.18
CA LYS A 113 14.54 -17.21 -23.41
C LYS A 113 14.50 -15.91 -22.62
N ALA A 114 14.81 -16.00 -21.33
CA ALA A 114 14.87 -14.84 -20.46
C ALA A 114 16.14 -14.02 -20.72
N THR A 115 16.10 -12.73 -20.42
CA THR A 115 17.28 -11.85 -20.35
C THR A 115 17.66 -11.54 -18.90
N VAL A 116 18.91 -11.09 -18.69
CA VAL A 116 19.39 -10.71 -17.36
C VAL A 116 18.51 -9.61 -16.75
N GLY A 117 18.12 -9.80 -15.50
CA GLY A 117 17.20 -8.93 -14.75
C GLY A 117 15.72 -9.25 -14.90
N GLU A 118 15.33 -10.21 -15.76
CA GLU A 118 13.94 -10.62 -15.88
C GLU A 118 13.52 -11.59 -14.77
N ARG A 119 12.22 -11.60 -14.48
CA ARG A 119 11.59 -12.57 -13.57
C ARG A 119 11.04 -13.75 -14.37
N VAL A 120 11.26 -14.94 -13.85
CA VAL A 120 10.78 -16.19 -14.43
C VAL A 120 10.03 -17.00 -13.39
N ILE A 121 8.99 -17.70 -13.82
CA ILE A 121 8.25 -18.67 -13.01
C ILE A 121 8.60 -20.08 -13.46
N MET A 122 8.81 -20.99 -12.51
CA MET A 122 9.02 -22.41 -12.80
C MET A 122 7.68 -23.08 -13.09
N THR A 123 7.54 -23.68 -14.27
CA THR A 123 6.33 -24.42 -14.69
C THR A 123 6.58 -25.91 -14.84
N GLU A 124 7.84 -26.31 -15.04
CA GLU A 124 8.25 -27.70 -15.23
C GLU A 124 9.57 -27.97 -14.48
N ALA A 125 9.57 -27.75 -13.17
CA ALA A 125 10.75 -27.91 -12.31
C ALA A 125 11.26 -29.36 -12.30
N THR A 126 12.48 -29.58 -12.78
CA THR A 126 13.19 -30.88 -12.75
C THR A 126 14.53 -30.83 -12.03
N GLY A 127 15.00 -29.64 -11.62
CA GLY A 127 16.24 -29.46 -10.88
C GLY A 127 16.26 -30.23 -9.56
N THR A 128 17.32 -31.01 -9.33
CA THR A 128 17.56 -31.70 -8.06
C THR A 128 18.96 -31.42 -7.54
N ARG A 129 19.11 -31.41 -6.23
CA ARG A 129 20.40 -31.33 -5.53
C ARG A 129 20.61 -32.56 -4.66
N TRP A 130 21.88 -32.83 -4.35
CA TRP A 130 22.26 -33.91 -3.46
C TRP A 130 22.30 -33.40 -2.01
N GLU A 131 21.46 -33.96 -1.15
CA GLU A 131 21.42 -33.64 0.27
C GLU A 131 21.40 -34.94 1.08
N GLY A 132 22.41 -35.16 1.93
CA GLY A 132 22.40 -36.28 2.88
C GLY A 132 22.17 -37.67 2.28
N ALA A 133 22.73 -37.95 1.10
CA ALA A 133 22.56 -39.19 0.33
C ALA A 133 21.21 -39.40 -0.38
N CYS A 134 20.38 -38.35 -0.49
CA CYS A 134 19.16 -38.37 -1.31
C CYS A 134 19.14 -37.21 -2.32
N HIS A 135 18.45 -37.42 -3.44
CA HIS A 135 18.10 -36.35 -4.37
C HIS A 135 16.87 -35.62 -3.82
N VAL A 136 17.00 -34.32 -3.58
CA VAL A 136 15.88 -33.45 -3.23
C VAL A 136 15.67 -32.41 -4.33
N PRO A 137 14.43 -31.97 -4.60
CA PRO A 137 14.18 -30.88 -5.54
C PRO A 137 14.95 -29.62 -5.15
N ASP A 138 15.58 -28.97 -6.13
CA ASP A 138 16.34 -27.75 -5.91
C ASP A 138 15.44 -26.49 -5.94
N TYR A 139 14.26 -26.62 -6.55
CA TYR A 139 13.16 -25.67 -6.67
C TYR A 139 11.89 -26.43 -7.09
N TYR A 140 10.72 -25.81 -6.95
CA TYR A 140 9.40 -26.35 -7.26
C TYR A 140 8.66 -25.53 -8.32
N ASN A 141 7.62 -26.11 -8.92
CA ASN A 141 6.70 -25.35 -9.76
C ASN A 141 6.05 -24.21 -8.96
N GLY A 142 5.97 -23.04 -9.57
CA GLY A 142 5.54 -21.81 -8.92
C GLY A 142 6.68 -20.99 -8.33
N ASP A 143 7.88 -21.56 -8.15
CA ASP A 143 9.02 -20.77 -7.66
C ASP A 143 9.39 -19.68 -8.66
N ILE A 144 9.64 -18.48 -8.16
CA ILE A 144 9.99 -17.30 -8.96
C ILE A 144 11.45 -16.95 -8.74
N PHE A 145 12.15 -16.72 -9.84
CA PHE A 145 13.57 -16.35 -9.81
C PHE A 145 13.82 -15.11 -10.68
N GLU A 146 14.80 -14.32 -10.27
CA GLU A 146 15.37 -13.25 -11.10
C GLU A 146 16.63 -13.76 -11.80
N ILE A 147 16.75 -13.52 -13.11
CA ILE A 147 17.87 -13.99 -13.91
C ILE A 147 19.11 -13.12 -13.69
N ALA A 148 20.20 -13.73 -13.23
CA ALA A 148 21.50 -13.08 -13.11
C ALA A 148 22.36 -13.25 -14.37
N ARG A 149 22.29 -14.41 -15.03
CA ARG A 149 23.09 -14.73 -16.23
C ARG A 149 22.34 -15.68 -17.15
N VAL A 150 22.56 -15.51 -18.46
CA VAL A 150 22.05 -16.40 -19.52
C VAL A 150 23.25 -17.02 -20.22
N ASN A 151 23.32 -18.35 -20.27
CA ASN A 151 24.40 -19.08 -20.92
C ASN A 151 23.95 -19.51 -22.32
N ASP A 152 24.20 -18.66 -23.31
CA ASP A 152 23.73 -18.83 -24.71
C ASP A 152 24.18 -20.15 -25.37
N GLY A 153 25.24 -20.78 -24.87
CA GLY A 153 25.75 -22.05 -25.39
C GLY A 153 25.06 -23.32 -24.89
N VAL A 154 24.20 -23.23 -23.86
CA VAL A 154 23.66 -24.45 -23.18
C VAL A 154 22.19 -24.37 -22.80
N GLU A 155 21.47 -23.32 -23.25
CA GLU A 155 20.05 -23.07 -22.90
C GLU A 155 19.77 -23.05 -21.40
N LEU A 156 20.78 -22.66 -20.62
CA LEU A 156 20.72 -22.55 -19.16
C LEU A 156 20.64 -21.09 -18.77
N ALA A 157 19.81 -20.81 -17.77
CA ALA A 157 19.79 -19.54 -17.06
C ALA A 157 20.22 -19.75 -15.61
N THR A 158 20.85 -18.74 -15.02
CA THR A 158 21.27 -18.75 -13.62
C THR A 158 20.54 -17.64 -12.88
N SER A 159 19.94 -17.96 -11.74
CA SER A 159 19.28 -16.97 -10.88
C SER A 159 20.29 -16.15 -10.06
N THR A 160 19.81 -15.04 -9.49
CA THR A 160 20.55 -14.25 -8.47
C THR A 160 20.89 -15.07 -7.22
N SER A 161 20.08 -16.07 -6.88
CA SER A 161 20.34 -17.04 -5.80
C SER A 161 21.31 -18.17 -6.19
N GLY A 162 21.85 -18.16 -7.41
CA GLY A 162 22.83 -19.15 -7.89
C GLY A 162 22.24 -20.46 -8.39
N LYS A 163 20.91 -20.55 -8.56
CA LYS A 163 20.21 -21.73 -9.09
C LYS A 163 20.35 -21.80 -10.61
N LEU A 164 20.42 -23.01 -11.15
CA LEU A 164 20.53 -23.28 -12.59
C LEU A 164 19.27 -24.01 -13.06
N PHE A 165 18.71 -23.55 -14.17
CA PHE A 165 17.53 -24.17 -14.79
C PHE A 165 17.59 -24.05 -16.31
N TYR A 166 17.01 -25.04 -16.98
CA TYR A 166 16.87 -25.10 -18.44
C TYR A 166 15.74 -24.21 -18.92
N HIS A 167 15.85 -23.71 -20.15
CA HIS A 167 14.81 -22.89 -20.77
C HIS A 167 13.41 -23.51 -20.72
N ARG A 168 13.30 -24.83 -20.89
CA ARG A 168 12.00 -25.54 -20.84
C ARG A 168 11.31 -25.47 -19.47
N GLU A 169 12.06 -25.30 -18.39
CA GLU A 169 11.55 -25.41 -17.01
C GLU A 169 10.85 -24.14 -16.54
N TYR A 170 11.09 -23.02 -17.24
CA TYR A 170 10.57 -21.72 -16.85
C TYR A 170 9.81 -21.03 -17.98
N ARG A 171 8.94 -20.11 -17.58
CA ARG A 171 8.32 -19.12 -18.46
C ARG A 171 8.70 -17.72 -17.97
N VAL A 172 8.92 -16.80 -18.90
CA VAL A 172 9.23 -15.41 -18.56
C VAL A 172 7.95 -14.71 -18.15
N LEU A 173 8.02 -13.94 -17.08
CA LEU A 173 6.90 -13.14 -16.60
C LEU A 173 6.98 -11.75 -17.24
N GLU A 174 6.11 -11.51 -18.20
CA GLU A 174 5.96 -10.20 -18.81
C GLU A 174 4.78 -9.45 -18.17
N PRO A 175 4.97 -8.21 -17.73
CA PRO A 175 3.85 -7.39 -17.32
C PRO A 175 2.90 -7.18 -18.51
N LEU A 176 1.64 -7.62 -18.34
CA LEU A 176 0.58 -7.36 -19.31
C LEU A 176 0.23 -5.89 -19.26
N THR A 177 1.04 -5.11 -19.97
CA THR A 177 0.75 -3.72 -20.26
C THR A 177 -0.38 -3.70 -21.27
N ALA A 178 -1.63 -3.87 -20.82
CA ALA A 178 -2.64 -2.94 -21.29
C ALA A 178 -2.03 -1.55 -21.07
N ALA A 179 -2.09 -0.67 -22.07
CA ALA A 179 -1.78 0.75 -21.89
C ALA A 179 -2.23 1.14 -20.48
N PRO A 180 -1.31 1.60 -19.64
CA PRO A 180 -1.39 1.33 -18.23
C PRO A 180 -2.70 1.90 -17.68
N LEU A 181 -3.65 1.01 -17.38
CA LEU A 181 -4.38 1.15 -16.13
C LEU A 181 -3.41 0.71 -15.04
N LEU A 182 -2.31 1.46 -14.90
CA LEU A 182 -1.50 1.53 -13.70
C LEU A 182 -2.38 2.24 -12.69
N SER A 183 -3.33 1.50 -12.13
CA SER A 183 -4.25 2.00 -11.13
C SER A 183 -3.64 2.04 -9.73
N GLU A 184 -2.36 1.71 -9.54
CA GLU A 184 -1.74 1.72 -8.20
C GLU A 184 -0.31 2.29 -8.15
N GLN A 185 0.11 3.02 -9.18
CA GLN A 185 1.04 4.13 -8.99
C GLN A 185 0.36 5.36 -9.56
N SER A 186 0.24 6.40 -8.73
CA SER A 186 -0.36 7.67 -9.12
C SER A 186 0.24 8.11 -10.44
N ALA A 187 -0.54 8.79 -11.29
CA ALA A 187 -0.02 9.51 -12.44
C ALA A 187 1.21 10.38 -12.09
N GLN A 188 1.40 10.73 -10.80
CA GLN A 188 2.60 11.33 -10.23
C GLN A 188 3.87 10.49 -10.34
N ASP A 189 3.88 9.18 -10.14
CA ASP A 189 5.14 8.40 -10.10
C ASP A 189 5.71 8.19 -11.52
N GLN A 190 4.84 7.99 -12.49
CA GLN A 190 5.20 7.98 -13.91
C GLN A 190 5.60 9.38 -14.40
N ALA A 191 4.89 10.43 -13.94
CA ALA A 191 5.31 11.79 -14.15
C ALA A 191 6.68 12.04 -13.49
N ALA A 192 6.96 11.48 -12.31
CA ALA A 192 8.19 11.69 -11.57
C ALA A 192 9.39 11.03 -12.24
N ALA A 193 9.24 9.80 -12.76
CA ALA A 193 10.30 9.14 -13.53
C ALA A 193 10.59 9.86 -14.85
N THR A 194 9.54 10.30 -15.56
CA THR A 194 9.70 11.07 -16.80
C THR A 194 10.27 12.47 -16.54
N ILE A 195 9.85 13.14 -15.46
CA ILE A 195 10.37 14.45 -15.02
C ILE A 195 11.82 14.33 -14.56
N SER A 196 12.23 13.28 -13.85
CA SER A 196 13.62 13.02 -13.49
C SER A 196 14.50 12.81 -14.72
N ALA A 197 14.02 12.04 -15.70
CA ALA A 197 14.72 11.86 -16.97
C ALA A 197 14.79 13.18 -17.77
N LEU A 198 13.75 14.00 -17.72
CA LEU A 198 13.73 15.33 -18.34
C LEU A 198 14.65 16.31 -17.60
N ALA A 199 14.72 16.28 -16.28
CA ALA A 199 15.61 17.12 -15.46
C ALA A 199 17.09 16.84 -15.77
N LEU A 200 17.47 15.55 -15.84
CA LEU A 200 18.82 15.14 -16.27
C LEU A 200 19.14 15.62 -17.69
N ARG A 201 18.16 15.54 -18.60
CA ARG A 201 18.32 16.07 -19.97
C ARG A 201 18.41 17.60 -20.00
N LEU A 202 17.72 18.29 -19.10
CA LEU A 202 17.75 19.76 -18.97
C LEU A 202 19.10 20.22 -18.41
N ASP A 203 19.66 19.53 -17.41
CA ASP A 203 21.00 19.78 -16.89
C ASP A 203 22.08 19.52 -17.96
N ALA A 204 21.96 18.43 -18.72
CA ALA A 204 22.85 18.14 -19.84
C ALA A 204 22.74 19.16 -20.98
N LEU A 205 21.53 19.70 -21.23
CA LEU A 205 21.29 20.73 -22.23
C LEU A 205 21.82 22.09 -21.76
N ALA A 206 21.64 22.43 -20.48
CA ALA A 206 22.23 23.63 -19.87
C ALA A 206 23.76 23.60 -19.99
N ALA A 207 24.40 22.48 -19.66
CA ALA A 207 25.84 22.31 -19.85
C ALA A 207 26.29 22.44 -21.32
N LYS A 208 25.47 21.96 -22.27
CA LYS A 208 25.72 22.13 -23.71
C LYS A 208 25.53 23.57 -24.18
N VAL A 209 24.57 24.30 -23.62
CA VAL A 209 24.34 25.73 -23.91
C VAL A 209 25.50 26.57 -23.35
N ASP A 210 25.99 26.27 -22.15
CA ASP A 210 27.17 26.92 -21.58
C ASP A 210 28.44 26.65 -22.42
N ALA A 211 28.62 25.42 -22.91
CA ALA A 211 29.73 25.06 -23.79
C ALA A 211 29.64 25.71 -25.18
N ALA A 212 28.44 25.81 -25.76
CA ALA A 212 28.19 26.50 -27.03
C ALA A 212 28.40 28.02 -26.92
N TYR A 213 28.14 28.60 -25.74
CA TYR A 213 28.37 30.02 -25.48
C TYR A 213 29.85 30.39 -25.40
N THR A 214 30.73 29.45 -25.05
CA THR A 214 32.19 29.70 -25.05
C THR A 214 32.79 29.80 -26.46
N THR A 215 32.03 29.42 -27.50
CA THR A 215 32.55 29.26 -28.88
C THR A 215 32.02 30.26 -29.91
N GLN A 216 31.10 31.19 -29.58
CA GLN A 216 30.66 32.23 -30.53
C GLN A 216 30.47 33.60 -29.87
N PRO A 217 30.98 34.70 -30.48
CA PRO A 217 30.70 36.05 -30.02
C PRO A 217 29.44 36.63 -30.68
N THR A 218 28.75 37.47 -29.89
CA THR A 218 27.78 38.54 -30.25
C THR A 218 26.33 38.16 -30.60
N THR A 219 25.36 38.66 -29.82
CA THR A 219 24.66 39.93 -30.08
C THR A 219 23.72 40.34 -28.92
N ALA A 220 23.40 41.63 -28.89
CA ALA A 220 22.78 42.40 -27.82
C ALA A 220 21.37 41.96 -27.39
N VAL A 221 21.30 41.15 -26.34
CA VAL A 221 20.09 40.95 -25.51
C VAL A 221 20.52 41.14 -24.06
N ASP A 222 19.67 41.71 -23.21
CA ASP A 222 19.96 41.95 -21.78
C ASP A 222 20.05 40.59 -21.04
N THR A 223 21.22 39.95 -21.17
CA THR A 223 21.46 38.53 -20.89
C THR A 223 21.38 38.18 -19.40
N GLU A 224 21.62 39.16 -18.54
CA GLU A 224 21.62 38.98 -17.09
C GLU A 224 20.21 38.80 -16.52
N ALA A 225 19.21 39.46 -17.12
CA ALA A 225 17.80 39.28 -16.78
C ALA A 225 17.30 37.88 -17.16
N VAL A 226 17.74 37.37 -18.31
CA VAL A 226 17.40 36.01 -18.78
C VAL A 226 18.02 34.96 -17.86
N LEU A 227 19.29 35.11 -17.48
CA LEU A 227 19.96 34.20 -16.54
C LEU A 227 19.31 34.19 -15.15
N LYS A 228 18.91 35.36 -14.63
CA LYS A 228 18.21 35.45 -13.34
C LYS A 228 16.83 34.81 -13.39
N ALA A 229 16.11 34.97 -14.50
CA ALA A 229 14.82 34.32 -14.73
C ALA A 229 14.97 32.80 -14.84
N VAL A 230 15.98 32.31 -15.58
CA VAL A 230 16.27 30.87 -15.70
C VAL A 230 16.68 30.26 -14.36
N ARG A 231 17.49 30.95 -13.55
CA ARG A 231 17.83 30.49 -12.19
C ARG A 231 16.62 30.42 -11.28
N LYS A 232 15.81 31.48 -11.22
CA LYS A 232 14.57 31.51 -10.43
C LYS A 232 13.58 30.42 -10.85
N PHE A 233 13.49 30.17 -12.16
CA PHE A 233 12.67 29.09 -12.70
C PHE A 233 13.24 27.71 -12.35
N SER A 234 14.55 27.52 -12.44
CA SER A 234 15.22 26.26 -12.08
C SER A 234 15.11 25.94 -10.59
N GLU A 235 15.19 26.94 -9.70
CA GLU A 235 14.99 26.74 -8.27
C GLU A 235 13.53 26.47 -7.92
N GLY A 236 12.60 27.19 -8.56
CA GLY A 236 11.16 26.91 -8.44
C GLY A 236 10.80 25.51 -8.91
N LEU A 237 11.42 25.04 -10.00
CA LEU A 237 11.22 23.70 -10.53
C LEU A 237 11.85 22.64 -9.62
N LYS A 238 13.07 22.85 -9.10
CA LYS A 238 13.70 21.95 -8.11
C LYS A 238 12.86 21.78 -6.86
N ARG A 239 12.32 22.88 -6.32
CA ARG A 239 11.44 22.85 -5.13
C ARG A 239 10.13 22.10 -5.41
N SER A 240 9.51 22.37 -6.55
CA SER A 240 8.27 21.70 -6.96
C SER A 240 8.49 20.20 -7.21
N VAL A 241 9.64 19.84 -7.77
CA VAL A 241 10.04 18.46 -8.00
C VAL A 241 10.34 17.75 -6.67
N SER A 242 11.06 18.37 -5.74
CA SER A 242 11.32 17.78 -4.41
C SER A 242 10.04 17.60 -3.58
N ASP A 243 9.07 18.51 -3.69
CA ASP A 243 7.78 18.36 -3.02
C ASP A 243 6.92 17.25 -3.67
N ALA A 244 7.13 16.95 -4.96
CA ALA A 244 6.45 15.85 -5.66
C ALA A 244 7.03 14.45 -5.34
N PHE A 245 8.23 14.35 -4.76
CA PHE A 245 8.93 13.09 -4.45
C PHE A 245 8.77 12.60 -3.00
N LYS A 246 8.06 13.33 -2.14
CA LYS A 246 7.89 12.94 -0.73
C LYS A 246 6.90 11.79 -0.61
N THR A 247 7.27 10.72 0.09
CA THR A 247 6.31 9.66 0.41
C THR A 247 5.14 10.24 1.23
N PRO A 248 3.93 9.66 1.18
CA PRO A 248 2.79 10.15 1.96
C PRO A 248 3.09 10.26 3.46
N GLN A 249 3.91 9.36 3.99
CA GLN A 249 4.41 9.42 5.36
C GLN A 249 5.37 10.58 5.60
N GLN A 250 6.36 10.80 4.72
CA GLN A 250 7.31 11.91 4.88
C GLN A 250 6.57 13.26 4.85
N SER A 251 5.59 13.38 3.96
CA SER A 251 4.71 14.56 3.90
C SER A 251 3.91 14.73 5.19
N ARG A 252 3.36 13.63 5.76
CA ARG A 252 2.66 13.66 7.05
C ARG A 252 3.58 14.08 8.20
N ASP A 253 4.77 13.50 8.29
CA ASP A 253 5.75 13.79 9.34
C ASP A 253 6.19 15.26 9.28
N GLU A 254 6.43 15.82 8.08
CA GLU A 254 6.72 17.25 7.89
C GLU A 254 5.56 18.16 8.34
N ILE A 255 4.31 17.77 8.03
CA ILE A 255 3.11 18.52 8.45
C ILE A 255 2.98 18.49 9.98
N VAL A 256 3.24 17.35 10.62
CA VAL A 256 3.22 17.22 12.08
C VAL A 256 4.30 18.07 12.73
N GLU A 257 5.52 18.07 12.21
CA GLU A 257 6.61 18.93 12.70
C GLU A 257 6.30 20.42 12.52
N ARG A 258 5.72 20.80 11.39
CA ARG A 258 5.26 22.18 11.17
C ARG A 258 4.14 22.56 12.14
N ALA A 259 3.19 21.67 12.41
CA ALA A 259 2.14 21.90 13.39
C ALA A 259 2.71 22.08 14.81
N LYS A 260 3.75 21.32 15.20
CA LYS A 260 4.46 21.53 16.46
C LYS A 260 5.14 22.89 16.51
N ALA A 261 5.84 23.27 15.43
CA ALA A 261 6.52 24.56 15.34
C ALA A 261 5.53 25.73 15.39
N ASP A 262 4.41 25.64 14.68
CA ASP A 262 3.35 26.65 14.69
C ASP A 262 2.69 26.79 16.06
N VAL A 263 2.37 25.68 16.74
CA VAL A 263 1.83 25.73 18.11
C VAL A 263 2.83 26.39 19.04
N LYS A 264 4.12 26.06 18.94
CA LYS A 264 5.16 26.68 19.76
C LYS A 264 5.29 28.18 19.46
N ARG A 265 5.29 28.57 18.18
CA ARG A 265 5.38 29.97 17.73
C ARG A 265 4.19 30.77 18.25
N LEU A 266 2.97 30.32 17.95
CA LEU A 266 1.73 31.00 18.36
C LEU A 266 1.58 31.07 19.88
N VAL A 267 1.95 30.02 20.62
CA VAL A 267 1.94 30.08 22.10
C VAL A 267 2.96 31.07 22.62
N THR A 268 4.13 31.20 21.97
CA THR A 268 5.15 32.18 22.37
C THR A 268 4.75 33.60 21.97
N GLU A 269 4.12 33.80 20.82
CA GLU A 269 3.61 35.11 20.38
C GLU A 269 2.47 35.56 21.30
N VAL A 270 1.52 34.67 21.60
CA VAL A 270 0.36 34.97 22.46
C VAL A 270 0.77 35.12 23.94
N GLY A 271 1.74 34.31 24.41
CA GLY A 271 2.25 34.35 25.78
C GLY A 271 3.40 35.34 26.02
N GLY A 272 3.98 35.90 24.96
CA GLY A 272 5.25 36.65 24.98
C GLY A 272 5.17 38.10 24.50
N LEU A 273 3.98 38.62 24.15
CA LEU A 273 3.81 40.05 23.88
C LEU A 273 3.84 40.86 25.19
N GLY A 274 5.05 41.06 25.71
CA GLY A 274 5.42 42.40 26.14
C GLY A 274 5.53 43.26 24.87
N TRP A 275 4.63 44.24 24.74
CA TRP A 275 4.67 45.43 23.88
C TRP A 275 5.41 45.35 22.52
N GLU A 276 4.67 45.68 21.44
CA GLU A 276 5.11 45.87 20.04
C GLU A 276 4.86 44.68 19.08
N ALA A 277 3.59 44.48 18.73
CA ALA A 277 3.21 44.14 17.35
C ALA A 277 1.75 44.59 17.12
N SER A 278 1.61 45.86 16.74
CA SER A 278 0.43 46.36 16.05
C SER A 278 0.22 45.53 14.78
N ASP A 279 -0.97 44.94 14.65
CA ASP A 279 -1.66 44.51 13.42
C ASP A 279 -2.66 43.34 13.66
N ILE A 280 -2.82 42.88 14.91
CA ILE A 280 -3.94 41.99 15.27
C ILE A 280 -5.14 42.86 15.73
N PRO A 281 -6.25 42.96 14.97
CA PRO A 281 -7.26 44.01 15.17
C PRO A 281 -8.17 43.91 16.41
N ALA A 282 -7.83 43.16 17.45
CA ALA A 282 -8.81 42.78 18.48
C ALA A 282 -8.33 42.72 19.95
N PHE A 283 -7.18 43.30 20.31
CA PHE A 283 -6.62 43.11 21.66
C PHE A 283 -5.99 44.38 22.29
N GLU A 284 -6.66 45.54 22.20
CA GLU A 284 -6.15 46.80 22.78
C GLU A 284 -6.35 46.93 24.31
N ASP A 285 -7.26 46.18 24.96
CA ASP A 285 -7.70 46.48 26.34
C ASP A 285 -7.44 45.40 27.41
N HIS A 286 -6.71 44.33 27.10
CA HIS A 286 -6.68 43.17 27.98
C HIS A 286 -5.31 42.46 27.98
N GLY A 287 -4.86 42.01 29.16
CA GLY A 287 -3.51 41.50 29.44
C GLY A 287 -3.12 40.20 28.70
N PRO A 288 -1.95 39.60 29.00
CA PRO A 288 -1.45 38.46 28.24
C PRO A 288 -2.44 37.28 28.25
N LEU A 289 -2.56 36.56 27.14
CA LEU A 289 -3.45 35.40 27.01
C LEU A 289 -2.67 34.13 27.33
N THR A 290 -3.33 33.23 28.03
CA THR A 290 -2.83 31.87 28.28
C THR A 290 -3.67 30.86 27.52
N ILE A 291 -3.00 29.92 26.84
CA ILE A 291 -3.67 28.91 26.04
C ILE A 291 -3.67 27.58 26.80
N ARG A 292 -4.86 27.05 27.08
CA ARG A 292 -5.06 25.74 27.69
C ARG A 292 -5.62 24.75 26.67
N PHE A 293 -4.93 23.63 26.47
CA PHE A 293 -5.39 22.56 25.58
C PHE A 293 -6.08 21.44 26.36
N VAL A 294 -7.26 21.04 25.89
CA VAL A 294 -7.97 19.85 26.37
C VAL A 294 -8.08 18.84 25.22
N VAL A 295 -7.33 17.74 25.32
CA VAL A 295 -7.30 16.67 24.32
C VAL A 295 -8.19 15.53 24.78
N SER A 296 -9.32 15.33 24.10
CA SER A 296 -10.22 14.20 24.33
C SER A 296 -9.97 13.10 23.29
N ARG A 297 -9.00 12.20 23.55
CA ARG A 297 -8.66 11.09 22.64
C ARG A 297 -9.83 10.15 22.37
N ASN A 298 -10.65 9.85 23.38
CA ASN A 298 -11.86 9.02 23.23
C ASN A 298 -12.88 9.60 22.25
N LYS A 299 -12.96 10.94 22.14
CA LYS A 299 -13.86 11.65 21.23
C LYS A 299 -13.14 12.15 19.98
N ARG A 300 -11.85 11.82 19.80
CA ARG A 300 -10.95 12.33 18.74
C ARG A 300 -11.10 13.85 18.52
N THR A 301 -11.22 14.59 19.62
CA THR A 301 -11.52 16.03 19.63
C THR A 301 -10.48 16.76 20.48
N VAL A 302 -9.96 17.87 19.97
CA VAL A 302 -9.10 18.80 20.69
C VAL A 302 -9.82 20.12 20.85
N ALA A 303 -9.85 20.66 22.06
CA ALA A 303 -10.31 22.00 22.35
C ALA A 303 -9.15 22.85 22.85
N ALA A 304 -8.99 24.04 22.30
CA ALA A 304 -8.09 25.07 22.79
C ALA A 304 -8.93 26.18 23.44
N PHE A 305 -8.58 26.54 24.66
CA PHE A 305 -9.19 27.62 25.42
C PHE A 305 -8.16 28.73 25.56
N ALA A 306 -8.51 29.92 25.08
CA ALA A 306 -7.75 31.14 25.36
C ALA A 306 -8.37 31.79 26.60
N GLU A 307 -7.59 31.89 27.67
CA GLU A 307 -7.99 32.44 28.97
C GLU A 307 -7.12 33.68 29.26
N TRP A 308 -7.71 34.76 29.78
CA TRP A 308 -6.96 35.92 30.24
C TRP A 308 -6.03 35.54 31.39
N ALA A 309 -4.75 35.93 31.34
CA ALA A 309 -3.82 35.70 32.45
C ALA A 309 -4.24 36.44 33.73
N CYS A 310 -4.98 37.55 33.61
CA CYS A 310 -5.48 38.33 34.74
C CYS A 310 -6.80 37.80 35.34
N PHE A 311 -7.52 36.93 34.63
CA PHE A 311 -8.76 36.28 35.11
C PHE A 311 -8.74 34.78 34.78
N PRO A 312 -7.99 33.97 35.55
CA PRO A 312 -7.91 32.53 35.32
C PRO A 312 -9.29 31.90 35.46
N GLY A 313 -9.78 31.27 34.39
CA GLY A 313 -11.09 30.62 34.31
C GLY A 313 -12.12 31.30 33.39
N ASP A 314 -11.92 32.56 33.03
CA ASP A 314 -12.76 33.23 32.02
C ASP A 314 -12.22 32.94 30.61
N VAL A 315 -12.91 32.01 29.93
CA VAL A 315 -12.61 31.63 28.55
C VAL A 315 -13.06 32.76 27.62
N CYS A 316 -12.11 33.44 26.99
CA CYS A 316 -12.37 34.50 26.02
C CYS A 316 -12.79 33.92 24.68
N GLU A 317 -11.99 32.96 24.20
CA GLU A 317 -12.19 32.33 22.91
C GLU A 317 -11.94 30.82 23.01
N ARG A 318 -12.71 30.06 22.23
CA ARG A 318 -12.65 28.60 22.20
C ARG A 318 -12.58 28.12 20.77
N GLY A 319 -11.48 27.46 20.44
CA GLY A 319 -11.36 26.72 19.19
C GLY A 319 -11.54 25.22 19.42
N THR A 320 -12.26 24.56 18.51
CA THR A 320 -12.39 23.09 18.55
C THR A 320 -11.99 22.47 17.23
N ALA A 321 -11.21 21.40 17.29
CA ALA A 321 -10.86 20.55 16.17
C ALA A 321 -11.43 19.15 16.42
N ARG A 322 -12.14 18.60 15.43
CA ARG A 322 -12.71 17.25 15.46
C ARG A 322 -12.17 16.48 14.27
N CYS A 323 -11.62 15.29 14.51
CA CYS A 323 -11.18 14.39 13.46
C CYS A 323 -12.38 13.64 12.85
N ALA A 324 -12.30 13.32 11.56
CA ALA A 324 -13.30 12.50 10.88
C ALA A 324 -13.30 11.06 11.42
N PRO A 325 -14.44 10.35 11.40
CA PRO A 325 -14.53 8.99 11.94
C PRO A 325 -13.65 7.98 11.20
N ASN A 326 -13.39 8.22 9.91
CA ASN A 326 -12.58 7.36 9.03
C ASN A 326 -11.12 7.80 8.94
N ASP A 327 -10.71 8.82 9.69
CA ASP A 327 -9.36 9.38 9.65
C ASP A 327 -8.62 9.12 10.97
N VAL A 328 -7.28 9.15 10.91
CA VAL A 328 -6.39 8.83 12.03
C VAL A 328 -6.17 10.09 12.86
N PHE A 329 -6.49 10.00 14.15
CA PHE A 329 -6.39 11.13 15.07
C PHE A 329 -4.94 11.45 15.40
N ASN A 330 -4.55 12.72 15.22
CA ASN A 330 -3.26 13.24 15.69
C ASN A 330 -3.49 14.46 16.59
N ALA A 331 -2.97 14.42 17.82
CA ALA A 331 -3.18 15.50 18.79
C ALA A 331 -2.42 16.78 18.42
N HIS A 332 -1.27 16.72 17.72
CA HIS A 332 -0.50 17.91 17.36
C HIS A 332 -1.20 18.72 16.27
N ILE A 333 -1.70 18.03 15.24
CA ILE A 333 -2.50 18.65 14.18
C ILE A 333 -3.80 19.22 14.77
N GLY A 334 -4.47 18.45 15.64
CA GLY A 334 -5.67 18.91 16.34
C GLY A 334 -5.43 20.14 17.22
N LYS A 335 -4.30 20.21 17.92
CA LYS A 335 -3.89 21.39 18.72
C LYS A 335 -3.66 22.61 17.84
N ALA A 336 -2.97 22.46 16.71
CA ALA A 336 -2.74 23.56 15.78
C ALA A 336 -4.07 24.11 15.23
N ILE A 337 -4.95 23.25 14.69
CA ILE A 337 -6.25 23.68 14.15
C ILE A 337 -7.13 24.32 15.23
N ALA A 338 -7.16 23.73 16.43
CA ALA A 338 -7.91 24.30 17.54
C ALA A 338 -7.35 25.67 17.94
N LEU A 339 -6.03 25.88 17.89
CA LEU A 339 -5.39 27.15 18.19
C LEU A 339 -5.69 28.21 17.13
N TYR A 340 -5.54 27.91 15.84
CA TYR A 340 -5.90 28.84 14.76
C TYR A 340 -7.36 29.30 14.88
N ARG A 341 -8.28 28.38 15.18
CA ARG A 341 -9.70 28.70 15.41
C ARG A 341 -9.96 29.50 16.69
N ALA A 342 -9.13 29.31 17.73
CA ALA A 342 -9.24 30.05 18.99
C ALA A 342 -8.62 31.46 18.92
N LEU A 343 -7.87 31.76 17.87
CA LEU A 343 -7.25 33.07 17.62
C LEU A 343 -7.94 33.82 16.46
N GLY A 344 -9.04 33.28 15.93
CA GLY A 344 -9.74 33.84 14.77
C GLY A 344 -8.95 33.82 13.45
N LEU A 345 -7.86 33.06 13.37
CA LEU A 345 -7.00 32.98 12.19
C LEU A 345 -7.50 31.91 11.21
N GLU A 346 -7.29 32.14 9.90
CA GLU A 346 -7.60 31.15 8.87
C GLU A 346 -6.71 29.91 9.04
N VAL A 347 -7.35 28.73 9.06
CA VAL A 347 -6.65 27.46 9.20
C VAL A 347 -5.97 27.10 7.88
N PRO A 348 -4.66 26.84 7.85
CA PRO A 348 -3.98 26.38 6.65
C PRO A 348 -4.64 25.12 6.07
N ALA A 349 -4.89 25.12 4.76
CA ALA A 349 -5.54 24.00 4.06
C ALA A 349 -4.74 22.68 4.18
N GLU A 350 -3.43 22.77 4.36
CA GLU A 350 -2.53 21.64 4.56
C GLU A 350 -2.83 20.85 5.84
N TYR A 351 -3.40 21.49 6.87
CA TYR A 351 -3.83 20.79 8.10
C TYR A 351 -5.22 20.16 7.98
N LEU A 352 -6.00 20.51 6.94
CA LEU A 352 -7.32 19.96 6.69
C LEU A 352 -7.26 18.67 5.87
N ASN A 353 -6.29 18.54 4.95
CA ASN A 353 -6.11 17.39 4.07
C ASN A 353 -4.75 16.72 4.33
N VAL A 354 -4.63 15.98 5.42
CA VAL A 354 -3.40 15.28 5.79
C VAL A 354 -3.46 13.83 5.29
N PRO A 355 -2.43 13.32 4.58
CA PRO A 355 -2.42 11.93 4.12
C PRO A 355 -2.45 10.94 5.29
N GLN A 356 -3.08 9.78 5.10
CA GLN A 356 -3.16 8.74 6.14
C GLN A 356 -1.79 8.10 6.40
N PRO A 357 -1.48 7.68 7.64
CA PRO A 357 -0.22 7.00 7.94
C PRO A 357 -0.20 5.61 7.28
N THR A 358 0.84 5.32 6.49
CA THR A 358 1.02 4.01 5.85
C THR A 358 1.86 3.02 6.66
N GLU A 359 2.38 3.43 7.83
CA GLU A 359 3.15 2.59 8.76
C GLU A 359 2.64 2.72 10.19
N VAL A 360 2.58 1.59 10.90
CA VAL A 360 2.35 1.54 12.35
C VAL A 360 3.70 1.50 13.06
N ARG A 361 3.93 2.39 14.02
CA ARG A 361 5.16 2.48 14.82
C ARG A 361 4.85 2.25 16.30
N VAL A 362 5.90 1.98 17.08
CA VAL A 362 5.80 1.80 18.53
C VAL A 362 5.22 3.08 19.16
N GLY A 363 4.24 2.92 20.06
CA GLY A 363 3.52 4.03 20.69
C GLY A 363 2.19 4.41 20.00
N ASP A 364 1.92 3.92 18.79
CA ASP A 364 0.64 4.19 18.12
C ASP A 364 -0.51 3.44 18.83
N TYR A 365 -1.72 4.03 18.84
CA TYR A 365 -2.92 3.37 19.37
C TYR A 365 -3.66 2.66 18.25
N VAL A 366 -3.74 1.34 18.38
CA VAL A 366 -4.24 0.48 17.31
C VAL A 366 -5.45 -0.32 17.76
N ARG A 367 -6.28 -0.73 16.79
CA ARG A 367 -7.40 -1.64 16.98
C ARG A 367 -7.21 -2.86 16.11
N ASP A 368 -7.43 -4.02 16.71
CA ASP A 368 -7.49 -5.29 15.99
C ASP A 368 -8.81 -5.44 15.23
N SER A 369 -8.69 -5.82 13.97
CA SER A 369 -9.76 -6.04 13.01
C SER A 369 -9.94 -7.52 12.67
N SER A 370 -9.08 -8.43 13.17
CA SER A 370 -9.20 -9.88 12.94
C SER A 370 -10.44 -10.52 13.55
N GLY A 371 -11.10 -9.84 14.50
CA GLY A 371 -12.25 -10.38 15.25
C GLY A 371 -11.89 -11.44 16.30
N LEU A 372 -10.68 -12.00 16.25
CA LEU A 372 -10.19 -13.03 17.17
C LEU A 372 -10.10 -12.54 18.63
N PHE A 373 -9.86 -11.24 18.82
CA PHE A 373 -9.81 -10.61 20.14
C PHE A 373 -10.94 -9.59 20.37
N GLY A 374 -12.06 -9.73 19.65
CA GLY A 374 -13.28 -8.94 19.88
C GLY A 374 -13.12 -7.43 19.67
N GLY A 375 -12.27 -7.01 18.72
CA GLY A 375 -12.03 -5.58 18.46
C GLY A 375 -11.18 -4.89 19.53
N ALA A 376 -10.35 -5.67 20.23
CA ALA A 376 -9.36 -5.21 21.19
C ALA A 376 -8.55 -4.02 20.65
N ALA A 377 -8.48 -2.93 21.42
CA ALA A 377 -7.67 -1.75 21.09
C ALA A 377 -6.67 -1.44 22.20
N GLY A 378 -5.48 -0.99 21.83
CA GLY A 378 -4.38 -0.76 22.76
C GLY A 378 -3.19 -0.08 22.11
N TYR A 379 -2.20 0.25 22.94
CA TYR A 379 -0.96 0.88 22.48
C TYR A 379 0.04 -0.18 22.02
N VAL A 380 0.69 0.08 20.88
CA VAL A 380 1.78 -0.77 20.39
C VAL A 380 2.98 -0.67 21.33
N ASP A 381 3.34 -1.80 21.94
CA ASP A 381 4.50 -1.94 22.82
C ASP A 381 5.74 -2.42 22.03
N GLU A 382 5.58 -3.36 21.09
CA GLU A 382 6.69 -3.96 20.35
C GLU A 382 6.28 -4.37 18.92
N ILE A 383 7.24 -4.37 17.99
CA ILE A 383 7.04 -4.75 16.59
C ILE A 383 8.07 -5.83 16.23
N GLU A 384 7.60 -7.03 15.92
CA GLU A 384 8.43 -8.16 15.49
C GLU A 384 8.72 -8.08 13.99
N HIS A 385 9.99 -8.22 13.64
CA HIS A 385 10.46 -8.30 12.26
C HIS A 385 10.95 -9.73 11.98
N ARG A 386 10.49 -10.33 10.89
CA ARG A 386 10.99 -11.62 10.39
C ARG A 386 11.49 -11.40 8.96
N ASP A 387 12.73 -11.80 8.68
CA ASP A 387 13.37 -11.66 7.36
C ASP A 387 13.41 -10.23 6.80
N GLY A 388 13.41 -9.21 7.67
CA GLY A 388 13.43 -7.79 7.30
C GLY A 388 12.05 -7.16 7.11
N GLU A 389 10.96 -7.92 7.24
CA GLU A 389 9.58 -7.43 7.15
C GLU A 389 8.85 -7.49 8.50
N ILE A 390 7.93 -6.56 8.74
CA ILE A 390 7.11 -6.52 9.96
C ILE A 390 6.12 -7.68 9.95
N TYR A 391 6.36 -8.67 10.83
CA TYR A 391 5.59 -9.91 10.90
C TYR A 391 4.43 -9.84 11.92
N GLY A 392 4.65 -9.13 13.03
CA GLY A 392 3.68 -9.06 14.12
C GLY A 392 3.83 -7.80 14.98
N ILE A 393 2.72 -7.39 15.59
CA ILE A 393 2.65 -6.27 16.52
C ILE A 393 2.17 -6.80 17.87
N LEU A 394 2.90 -6.46 18.93
CA LEU A 394 2.48 -6.62 20.30
C LEU A 394 1.88 -5.32 20.80
N TYR A 395 0.62 -5.36 21.26
CA TYR A 395 -0.05 -4.20 21.82
C TYR A 395 -0.74 -4.50 23.13
N ARG A 396 -0.82 -3.50 24.02
CA ARG A 396 -1.37 -3.64 25.37
C ARG A 396 -2.84 -3.33 25.42
N ASN A 397 -3.66 -4.34 25.70
CA ASN A 397 -5.10 -4.19 25.88
C ASN A 397 -5.48 -4.22 27.37
N LYS A 398 -5.97 -3.09 27.88
CA LYS A 398 -6.45 -2.96 29.28
C LYS A 398 -7.70 -3.79 29.60
N ARG A 399 -8.38 -4.38 28.59
CA ARG A 399 -9.56 -5.25 28.74
C ARG A 399 -9.26 -6.74 28.64
N SER A 400 -8.01 -7.14 28.41
CA SER A 400 -7.68 -8.57 28.33
C SER A 400 -7.85 -9.25 29.70
N THR A 401 -8.57 -10.36 29.71
CA THR A 401 -8.76 -11.23 30.89
C THR A 401 -7.72 -12.35 30.98
N ARG A 402 -6.80 -12.47 30.00
CA ARG A 402 -5.67 -13.40 30.01
C ARG A 402 -4.39 -12.65 30.41
N GLY A 403 -3.61 -13.27 31.28
CA GLY A 403 -2.51 -12.68 32.05
C GLY A 403 -1.54 -11.80 31.25
N ASP A 404 -1.09 -10.74 31.91
CA ASP A 404 -0.22 -9.62 31.48
C ASP A 404 -0.86 -8.49 30.64
N GLY A 405 -2.00 -8.72 30.01
CA GLY A 405 -2.72 -7.69 29.25
C GLY A 405 -2.11 -7.35 27.88
N ARG A 406 -1.19 -8.16 27.37
CA ARG A 406 -0.55 -7.99 26.06
C ARG A 406 -1.12 -8.96 25.04
N ILE A 407 -1.27 -8.51 23.80
CA ILE A 407 -1.83 -9.30 22.69
C ILE A 407 -0.89 -9.20 21.50
N TRP A 408 -0.48 -10.35 20.98
CA TRP A 408 0.20 -10.47 19.70
C TRP A 408 -0.82 -10.61 18.58
N THR A 409 -0.71 -9.76 17.56
CA THR A 409 -1.50 -9.87 16.32
C THR A 409 -0.63 -9.59 15.10
N ARG A 410 -1.08 -10.05 13.93
CA ARG A 410 -0.37 -9.80 12.66
C ARG A 410 -0.71 -8.41 12.13
N LEU A 411 0.25 -7.73 11.49
CA LEU A 411 0.12 -6.35 11.00
C LEU A 411 -1.13 -6.13 10.12
N HIS A 412 -1.45 -7.08 9.22
CA HIS A 412 -2.59 -6.97 8.30
C HIS A 412 -3.96 -6.95 8.99
N TYR A 413 -4.04 -7.30 10.26
CA TYR A 413 -5.26 -7.22 11.05
C TYR A 413 -5.31 -5.98 11.96
N VAL A 414 -4.43 -5.01 11.79
CA VAL A 414 -4.32 -3.86 12.70
C VAL A 414 -4.66 -2.56 11.98
N THR A 415 -5.55 -1.76 12.58
CA THR A 415 -5.89 -0.41 12.12
C THR A 415 -5.41 0.62 13.13
N ALA A 416 -4.56 1.57 12.71
CA ALA A 416 -4.16 2.70 13.53
C ALA A 416 -5.32 3.67 13.74
N LEU A 417 -5.59 4.05 14.99
CA LEU A 417 -6.66 4.98 15.35
C LEU A 417 -6.14 6.32 15.87
N ASP A 418 -4.98 6.30 16.52
CA ASP A 418 -4.28 7.48 17.04
C ASP A 418 -2.78 7.30 16.76
N ASP A 419 -2.20 8.23 16.01
CA ASP A 419 -0.77 8.27 15.70
C ASP A 419 -0.05 9.36 16.51
N THR A 420 -0.67 9.84 17.60
CA THR A 420 -0.04 10.75 18.54
C THR A 420 1.04 10.01 19.31
N ARG A 421 2.25 10.04 18.76
CA ARG A 421 3.48 9.69 19.45
C ARG A 421 3.79 10.81 20.43
N GLU A 422 3.21 10.74 21.62
CA GLU A 422 3.79 11.49 22.74
C GLU A 422 5.20 10.95 22.94
N GLU A 423 6.17 11.86 23.13
CA GLU A 423 7.50 11.49 23.60
C GLU A 423 7.32 10.52 24.75
N VAL A 424 7.61 9.24 24.50
CA VAL A 424 7.79 8.26 25.55
C VAL A 424 9.04 8.76 26.26
N ALA A 425 8.81 9.58 27.28
CA ALA A 425 9.83 10.04 28.19
C ALA A 425 10.61 8.83 28.69
N ALA A 426 11.92 9.05 28.78
CA ALA A 426 12.96 8.16 29.28
C ALA A 426 12.55 7.26 30.45
#